data_AF-A0A0E0BNP1-F1
#
_entry.id   AF-A0A0E0BNP1-F1
#
_cell.length_a   1.000
_cell.length_b   1.000
_cell.length_c   1.000
_cell.angle_alpha   90.00
_cell.angle_beta   90.00
_cell.angle_gamma   90.00
#
_symmetry.space_group_name_H-M   'P 1'
#
loop_
_entity.id
_entity.type
_entity.pdbx_description
1 polymer ?
#
loop_
_entity_poly.entity_id
_entity_poly.type
_entity_poly.pdbx_seq_one_letter_code
_entity_poly.pdbx_strand_id
1 'polypeptide(L)'
;MATVVRACMPLPPAAVASSSAAPSTDAQAQRSPSSSSARVLVLGGTGRVGGSTATALSKLRPDLNILIAGRNREKGESLASKLGEESEFVQVDIRDRNMLEEVLQDVDLVVHAAGPFQRENECTVLQAAIATKGFHEQAKDCGIPAITTAGIYPGVSNVMAAELVHAARSENAGTGGAGPTILTTSFLLLAEDVIAYNKGEEIKLKPYSGALSIDFGKGVRKKNVYLLNLPEVKSAYKVLGVPTVSARFGTAPFFWNWGMQAFANFLPVEFLRDKNKVIKLVGFVDPFVRAIDGIAGERVSMRVSSLEAYYF
;
A
#
# COMPACT_ATOMS: atom_id res chain seq x y z
N MET A 1 -52.25 13.61 -6.95
CA MET A 1 -51.40 12.74 -7.79
C MET A 1 -50.17 12.39 -6.96
N ALA A 2 -50.17 11.18 -6.39
CA ALA A 2 -49.11 10.67 -5.54
C ALA A 2 -48.31 9.64 -6.35
N THR A 3 -47.01 9.85 -6.47
CA THR A 3 -46.10 8.93 -7.15
C THR A 3 -45.62 7.89 -6.15
N VAL A 4 -46.10 6.66 -6.32
CA VAL A 4 -45.69 5.47 -5.56
C VAL A 4 -44.34 4.99 -6.11
N VAL A 5 -43.29 5.01 -5.28
CA VAL A 5 -42.02 4.34 -5.60
C VAL A 5 -42.03 2.97 -4.92
N ARG A 6 -41.98 1.93 -5.75
CA ARG A 6 -42.09 0.52 -5.37
C ARG A 6 -40.74 0.03 -4.85
N ALA A 7 -40.71 -0.47 -3.61
CA ALA A 7 -39.55 -1.14 -3.04
C ALA A 7 -39.27 -2.46 -3.76
N CYS A 8 -38.03 -2.67 -4.22
CA CYS A 8 -37.58 -3.98 -4.71
C CYS A 8 -37.45 -4.95 -3.52
N MET A 9 -38.20 -6.06 -3.59
CA MET A 9 -38.02 -7.21 -2.70
C MET A 9 -36.72 -7.96 -3.03
N PRO A 10 -36.12 -8.64 -2.03
CA PRO A 10 -34.93 -9.46 -2.24
C PRO A 10 -35.25 -10.70 -3.09
N LEU A 11 -34.32 -11.05 -4.00
CA LEU A 11 -34.39 -12.24 -4.83
C LEU A 11 -34.29 -13.52 -3.95
N PRO A 12 -35.05 -14.59 -4.27
CA PRO A 12 -34.94 -15.87 -3.57
C PRO A 12 -33.61 -16.57 -3.91
N PRO A 13 -33.08 -17.42 -3.01
CA PRO A 13 -31.87 -18.19 -3.28
C PRO A 13 -32.11 -19.17 -4.43
N ALA A 14 -31.17 -19.22 -5.37
CA ALA A 14 -31.19 -20.16 -6.48
C ALA A 14 -31.11 -21.60 -5.96
N ALA A 15 -32.07 -22.43 -6.38
CA ALA A 15 -32.10 -23.86 -6.11
C ALA A 15 -30.92 -24.56 -6.79
N VAL A 16 -30.13 -25.30 -6.02
CA VAL A 16 -29.10 -26.20 -6.55
C VAL A 16 -29.81 -27.42 -7.12
N ALA A 17 -29.95 -27.49 -8.43
CA ALA A 17 -30.40 -28.69 -9.12
C ALA A 17 -29.26 -29.72 -9.16
N SER A 18 -29.48 -30.87 -8.52
CA SER A 18 -28.65 -32.05 -8.64
C SER A 18 -28.89 -32.70 -10.02
N SER A 19 -27.88 -32.71 -10.88
CA SER A 19 -27.88 -33.55 -12.08
C SER A 19 -26.63 -34.42 -12.11
N SER A 20 -26.85 -35.71 -11.88
CA SER A 20 -25.92 -36.80 -12.15
C SER A 20 -25.81 -37.05 -13.65
N ALA A 21 -24.67 -36.77 -14.26
CA ALA A 21 -24.28 -37.30 -15.56
C ALA A 21 -22.75 -37.29 -15.72
N ALA A 22 -22.13 -38.47 -15.75
CA ALA A 22 -20.88 -38.71 -16.50
C ALA A 22 -21.24 -38.96 -17.98
N PRO A 23 -20.36 -38.91 -19.00
CA PRO A 23 -18.88 -39.02 -19.07
C PRO A 23 -18.24 -37.86 -19.89
N SER A 24 -16.93 -37.69 -20.16
CA SER A 24 -16.01 -38.56 -20.91
C SER A 24 -14.55 -38.11 -20.78
N THR A 25 -13.66 -39.10 -20.73
CA THR A 25 -12.21 -39.03 -20.92
C THR A 25 -11.87 -38.52 -22.32
N ASP A 26 -11.10 -37.43 -22.42
CA ASP A 26 -9.90 -37.39 -23.28
C ASP A 26 -9.12 -36.07 -23.12
N ALA A 27 -7.79 -36.23 -23.12
CA ALA A 27 -6.75 -35.21 -23.28
C ALA A 27 -6.55 -34.16 -22.16
N GLN A 28 -6.28 -34.61 -20.92
CA GLN A 28 -5.37 -33.87 -20.06
C GLN A 28 -3.94 -34.09 -20.57
N ALA A 29 -3.41 -33.12 -21.32
CA ALA A 29 -1.98 -32.98 -21.50
C ALA A 29 -1.36 -32.77 -20.10
N GLN A 30 -0.83 -33.85 -19.54
CA GLN A 30 -0.05 -33.85 -18.31
C GLN A 30 1.13 -32.89 -18.48
N ARG A 31 1.00 -31.66 -17.97
CA ARG A 31 2.17 -30.94 -17.47
C ARG A 31 2.52 -31.58 -16.14
N SER A 32 3.51 -32.46 -16.15
CA SER A 32 4.27 -32.80 -14.95
C SER A 32 4.69 -31.49 -14.25
N PRO A 33 4.43 -31.30 -12.94
CA PRO A 33 4.98 -30.15 -12.24
C PRO A 33 6.50 -30.31 -12.25
N SER A 34 7.20 -29.46 -13.00
CA SER A 34 8.65 -29.36 -12.87
C SER A 34 8.93 -28.98 -11.41
N SER A 35 9.83 -29.72 -10.78
CA SER A 35 10.23 -29.59 -9.38
C SER A 35 11.04 -28.31 -9.09
N SER A 36 10.77 -27.20 -9.78
CA SER A 36 11.45 -25.93 -9.58
C SER A 36 10.62 -25.05 -8.65
N SER A 37 11.19 -24.73 -7.50
CA SER A 37 10.66 -23.71 -6.59
C SER A 37 10.41 -22.38 -7.32
N ALA A 38 9.25 -21.76 -7.09
CA ALA A 38 8.88 -20.50 -7.72
C ALA A 38 9.84 -19.37 -7.32
N ARG A 39 10.27 -18.59 -8.30
CA ARG A 39 11.25 -17.50 -8.15
C ARG A 39 10.55 -16.17 -7.88
N VAL A 40 10.80 -15.59 -6.71
CA VAL A 40 10.18 -14.34 -6.25
C VAL A 40 11.21 -13.23 -6.15
N LEU A 41 11.07 -12.21 -6.99
CA LEU A 41 11.92 -11.02 -7.01
C LEU A 41 11.38 -9.93 -6.09
N VAL A 42 12.16 -9.53 -5.08
CA VAL A 42 11.80 -8.43 -4.18
C VAL A 42 12.64 -7.19 -4.51
N LEU A 43 12.10 -6.32 -5.37
CA LEU A 43 12.72 -5.04 -5.75
C LEU A 43 12.66 -4.06 -4.57
N GLY A 44 13.80 -3.46 -4.23
CA GLY A 44 13.92 -2.68 -2.99
C GLY A 44 14.10 -3.56 -1.75
N GLY A 45 14.52 -4.82 -1.95
CA GLY A 45 14.74 -5.82 -0.90
C GLY A 45 15.81 -5.42 0.12
N THR A 46 16.74 -4.53 -0.24
CA THR A 46 17.73 -3.98 0.70
C THR A 46 17.17 -2.87 1.60
N GLY A 47 15.93 -2.43 1.35
CA GLY A 47 15.20 -1.45 2.14
C GLY A 47 14.43 -2.09 3.29
N ARG A 48 13.88 -1.26 4.19
CA ARG A 48 13.16 -1.75 5.37
C ARG A 48 11.91 -2.56 5.03
N VAL A 49 11.09 -2.04 4.11
CA VAL A 49 9.85 -2.72 3.67
C VAL A 49 10.20 -3.97 2.89
N GLY A 50 10.97 -3.85 1.80
CA GLY A 50 11.34 -4.99 0.96
C GLY A 50 12.06 -6.10 1.74
N GLY A 51 13.00 -5.74 2.62
CA GLY A 51 13.72 -6.73 3.44
C GLY A 51 12.84 -7.43 4.46
N SER A 52 11.89 -6.71 5.07
CA SER A 52 10.86 -7.33 5.93
C SER A 52 9.94 -8.25 5.13
N THR A 53 9.58 -7.87 3.90
CA THR A 53 8.76 -8.71 3.02
C THR A 53 9.49 -9.99 2.65
N ALA A 54 10.76 -9.91 2.22
CA ALA A 54 11.58 -11.07 1.91
C ALA A 54 11.72 -12.01 3.13
N THR A 55 11.95 -11.44 4.32
CA THR A 55 12.05 -12.20 5.57
C THR A 55 10.73 -12.88 5.97
N ALA A 56 9.59 -12.22 5.74
CA ALA A 56 8.29 -12.80 6.02
C ALA A 56 7.96 -13.94 5.04
N LEU A 57 8.27 -13.74 3.75
CA LEU A 57 8.09 -14.74 2.71
C LEU A 57 8.94 -15.99 2.98
N SER A 58 10.22 -15.84 3.32
CA SER A 58 11.09 -17.00 3.57
C SER A 58 10.61 -17.87 4.74
N LYS A 59 9.99 -17.25 5.76
CA LYS A 59 9.41 -17.97 6.89
C LYS A 59 8.08 -18.62 6.57
N LEU A 60 7.23 -17.94 5.80
CA LEU A 60 5.89 -18.41 5.47
C LEU A 60 5.92 -19.52 4.41
N ARG A 61 6.86 -19.42 3.46
CA ARG A 61 7.04 -20.31 2.33
C ARG A 61 8.54 -20.57 2.11
N PRO A 62 9.15 -21.46 2.92
CA PRO A 62 10.56 -21.83 2.80
C PRO A 62 10.90 -22.51 1.46
N ASP A 63 9.88 -22.94 0.72
CA ASP A 63 9.98 -23.57 -0.59
C ASP A 63 10.09 -22.55 -1.73
N LEU A 64 10.26 -21.25 -1.48
CA LEU A 64 10.43 -20.21 -2.50
C LEU A 64 11.88 -19.80 -2.69
N ASN A 65 12.27 -19.62 -3.94
CA ASN A 65 13.53 -18.99 -4.34
C ASN A 65 13.38 -17.46 -4.27
N ILE A 66 13.96 -16.82 -3.26
CA ILE A 66 13.79 -15.38 -3.02
C ILE A 66 14.99 -14.60 -3.53
N LEU A 67 14.77 -13.78 -4.56
CA LEU A 67 15.76 -12.87 -5.11
C LEU A 67 15.62 -11.50 -4.44
N ILE A 68 16.57 -11.15 -3.57
CA ILE A 68 16.63 -9.84 -2.93
C ILE A 68 17.28 -8.87 -3.91
N ALA A 69 16.52 -7.89 -4.41
CA ALA A 69 17.02 -6.97 -5.41
C ALA A 69 17.16 -5.53 -4.91
N GLY A 70 18.30 -4.91 -5.18
CA GLY A 70 18.55 -3.51 -4.83
C GLY A 70 19.94 -3.01 -5.24
N ARG A 71 20.22 -1.75 -4.90
CA ARG A 71 21.46 -1.06 -5.32
C ARG A 71 22.66 -1.35 -4.41
N ASN A 72 22.42 -1.62 -3.13
CA ASN A 72 23.47 -1.82 -2.13
C ASN A 72 23.76 -3.32 -1.99
N ARG A 73 24.87 -3.76 -2.59
CA ARG A 73 25.30 -5.16 -2.61
C ARG A 73 25.51 -5.75 -1.23
N GLU A 74 26.32 -5.08 -0.40
CA GLU A 74 26.64 -5.52 0.95
C GLU A 74 25.40 -5.81 1.81
N LYS A 75 24.42 -4.89 1.80
CA LYS A 75 23.16 -5.07 2.54
C LYS A 75 22.33 -6.23 2.00
N GLY A 76 22.32 -6.39 0.68
CA GLY A 76 21.58 -7.43 0.01
C GLY A 76 22.14 -8.82 0.27
N GLU A 77 23.45 -8.99 0.10
CA GLU A 77 24.17 -10.24 0.41
C GLU A 77 24.02 -10.61 1.89
N SER A 78 24.18 -9.62 2.81
CA SER A 78 23.98 -9.84 4.23
C SER A 78 22.56 -10.32 4.57
N LEU A 79 21.54 -9.84 3.86
CA LEU A 79 20.17 -10.31 4.05
C LEU A 79 19.98 -11.71 3.46
N ALA A 80 20.48 -11.96 2.24
CA ALA A 80 20.39 -13.27 1.58
C ALA A 80 20.97 -14.38 2.48
N SER A 81 22.18 -14.16 3.00
CA SER A 81 22.84 -15.09 3.94
C SER A 81 22.04 -15.35 5.21
N LYS A 82 21.24 -14.38 5.69
CA LYS A 82 20.36 -14.56 6.85
C LYS A 82 19.09 -15.34 6.53
N LEU A 83 18.63 -15.31 5.29
CA LEU A 83 17.41 -15.99 4.87
C LEU A 83 17.64 -17.47 4.54
N GLY A 84 18.83 -17.84 4.05
CA GLY A 84 19.24 -19.22 3.79
C GLY A 84 19.64 -19.47 2.33
N GLU A 85 19.86 -20.74 1.98
CA GLU A 85 20.38 -21.16 0.67
C GLU A 85 19.41 -20.88 -0.50
N GLU A 86 18.09 -20.88 -0.23
CA GLU A 86 17.04 -20.55 -1.21
C GLU A 86 16.88 -19.03 -1.42
N SER A 87 17.85 -18.22 -0.98
CA SER A 87 17.81 -16.77 -1.10
C SER A 87 19.12 -16.23 -1.66
N GLU A 88 19.02 -15.42 -2.70
CA GLU A 88 20.17 -14.79 -3.34
C GLU A 88 19.99 -13.28 -3.49
N PHE A 89 21.10 -12.57 -3.68
CA PHE A 89 21.08 -11.14 -3.95
C PHE A 89 21.32 -10.86 -5.43
N VAL A 90 20.51 -9.97 -6.02
CA VAL A 90 20.71 -9.46 -7.38
C VAL A 90 20.83 -7.94 -7.34
N GLN A 91 21.92 -7.42 -7.91
CA GLN A 91 22.12 -5.98 -7.98
C GLN A 91 21.28 -5.39 -9.12
N VAL A 92 20.32 -4.53 -8.77
CA VAL A 92 19.41 -3.89 -9.73
C VAL A 92 19.16 -2.44 -9.34
N ASP A 93 19.31 -1.52 -10.30
CA ASP A 93 18.71 -0.19 -10.24
C ASP A 93 17.44 -0.18 -11.10
N ILE A 94 16.27 0.07 -10.49
CA ILE A 94 14.97 0.10 -11.19
C ILE A 94 14.86 1.23 -12.24
N ARG A 95 15.84 2.13 -12.28
CA ARG A 95 15.98 3.18 -13.29
C ARG A 95 16.78 2.72 -14.51
N ASP A 96 17.53 1.63 -14.38
CA ASP A 96 18.20 0.98 -15.49
C ASP A 96 17.26 -0.05 -16.11
N ARG A 97 16.74 0.30 -17.29
CA ARG A 97 15.77 -0.52 -18.00
C ARG A 97 16.36 -1.87 -18.42
N ASN A 98 17.63 -1.92 -18.79
CA ASN A 98 18.25 -3.16 -19.27
C ASN A 98 18.40 -4.15 -18.12
N MET A 99 18.91 -3.68 -16.97
CA MET A 99 19.01 -4.52 -15.76
C MET A 99 17.63 -5.03 -15.32
N LEU A 100 16.62 -4.17 -15.40
CA LEU A 100 15.25 -4.52 -15.02
C LEU A 100 14.65 -5.55 -16.00
N GLU A 101 14.82 -5.38 -17.31
CA GLU A 101 14.34 -6.34 -18.29
C GLU A 101 15.02 -7.70 -18.15
N GLU A 102 16.33 -7.72 -17.89
CA GLU A 102 17.13 -8.94 -17.67
C GLU A 102 16.63 -9.73 -16.44
N VAL A 103 16.54 -9.08 -15.28
CA VAL A 103 16.13 -9.75 -14.04
C VAL A 103 14.67 -10.23 -14.08
N LEU A 104 13.82 -9.61 -14.91
CA LEU A 104 12.42 -9.99 -15.05
C LEU A 104 12.20 -11.24 -15.91
N GLN A 105 13.19 -11.68 -16.68
CA GLN A 105 13.04 -12.84 -17.56
C GLN A 105 12.79 -14.13 -16.76
N ASP A 106 13.56 -14.36 -15.70
CA ASP A 106 13.60 -15.64 -14.97
C ASP A 106 12.93 -15.58 -13.59
N VAL A 107 11.80 -14.87 -13.49
CA VAL A 107 11.03 -14.75 -12.23
C VAL A 107 9.54 -14.97 -12.47
N ASP A 108 8.87 -15.57 -11.48
CA ASP A 108 7.45 -15.90 -11.50
C ASP A 108 6.59 -14.82 -10.83
N LEU A 109 7.15 -14.12 -9.84
CA LEU A 109 6.50 -13.05 -9.09
C LEU A 109 7.47 -11.90 -8.82
N VAL A 110 6.96 -10.67 -8.97
CA VAL A 110 7.71 -9.46 -8.63
C VAL A 110 6.98 -8.72 -7.51
N VAL A 111 7.66 -8.53 -6.38
CA VAL A 111 7.24 -7.67 -5.29
C VAL A 111 7.99 -6.36 -5.38
N HIS A 112 7.30 -5.30 -5.79
CA HIS A 112 7.89 -3.98 -5.92
C HIS A 112 7.76 -3.16 -4.63
N ALA A 113 8.84 -3.11 -3.84
CA ALA A 113 8.94 -2.33 -2.60
C ALA A 113 9.97 -1.18 -2.70
N ALA A 114 10.45 -0.86 -3.90
CA ALA A 114 11.43 0.20 -4.12
C ALA A 114 10.75 1.57 -4.28
N GLY A 115 10.90 2.43 -3.25
CA GLY A 115 10.38 3.80 -3.27
C GLY A 115 11.46 4.87 -3.55
N PRO A 116 11.08 6.17 -3.53
CA PRO A 116 9.74 6.69 -3.22
C PRO A 116 8.74 6.52 -4.38
N PHE A 117 7.49 6.16 -4.07
CA PHE A 117 6.44 5.88 -5.05
C PHE A 117 5.64 7.14 -5.48
N GLN A 118 5.76 8.22 -4.71
CA GLN A 118 4.95 9.43 -4.92
C GLN A 118 5.47 10.21 -6.13
N ARG A 119 4.51 10.72 -6.93
CA ARG A 119 4.75 11.58 -8.10
C ARG A 119 5.57 10.93 -9.21
N GLU A 120 5.53 9.61 -9.30
CA GLU A 120 5.88 8.90 -10.53
C GLU A 120 4.61 8.75 -11.36
N ASN A 121 4.60 9.27 -12.58
CA ASN A 121 3.44 9.14 -13.48
C ASN A 121 3.41 7.76 -14.17
N GLU A 122 4.52 7.05 -14.13
CA GLU A 122 4.71 5.76 -14.77
C GLU A 122 5.34 4.78 -13.78
N CYS A 123 4.85 3.55 -13.78
CA CYS A 123 5.48 2.46 -13.04
C CYS A 123 6.42 1.71 -13.98
N THR A 124 7.70 2.10 -13.98
CA THR A 124 8.72 1.49 -14.85
C THR A 124 8.82 -0.02 -14.64
N VAL A 125 8.66 -0.49 -13.40
CA VAL A 125 8.62 -1.92 -13.07
C VAL A 125 7.45 -2.62 -13.73
N LEU A 126 6.25 -2.05 -13.66
CA LEU A 126 5.07 -2.64 -14.30
C LEU A 126 5.21 -2.62 -15.83
N GLN A 127 5.68 -1.52 -16.41
CA GLN A 127 5.94 -1.42 -17.85
C GLN A 127 6.97 -2.45 -18.31
N ALA A 128 8.09 -2.59 -17.59
CA ALA A 128 9.13 -3.56 -17.89
C ALA A 128 8.61 -5.00 -17.73
N ALA A 129 7.84 -5.30 -16.68
CA ALA A 129 7.24 -6.62 -16.50
C ALA A 129 6.28 -6.95 -17.66
N ILE A 130 5.47 -5.98 -18.09
CA ILE A 130 4.58 -6.13 -19.25
C ILE A 130 5.38 -6.35 -20.54
N ALA A 131 6.46 -5.59 -20.75
CA ALA A 131 7.30 -5.68 -21.95
C ALA A 131 8.08 -7.01 -22.01
N THR A 132 8.74 -7.40 -20.93
CA THR A 132 9.53 -8.64 -20.84
C THR A 132 8.66 -9.88 -20.95
N LYS A 133 7.48 -9.87 -20.32
CA LYS A 133 6.57 -11.03 -20.37
C LYS A 133 5.64 -10.99 -21.59
N GLY A 134 5.56 -9.87 -22.33
CA GLY A 134 4.86 -9.78 -23.61
C GLY A 134 3.33 -9.68 -23.52
N PHE A 135 2.78 -9.31 -22.36
CA PHE A 135 1.36 -9.51 -22.07
C PHE A 135 0.57 -8.21 -21.82
N HIS A 136 0.68 -7.10 -22.55
CA HIS A 136 -0.17 -5.94 -22.16
C HIS A 136 -1.68 -6.21 -22.34
N GLU A 137 -2.09 -6.56 -23.56
CA GLU A 137 -3.48 -6.95 -23.85
C GLU A 137 -3.76 -8.36 -23.33
N GLN A 138 -2.79 -9.28 -23.44
CA GLN A 138 -2.91 -10.62 -22.87
C GLN A 138 -2.91 -10.67 -21.34
N ALA A 139 -2.35 -9.71 -20.58
CA ALA A 139 -2.47 -9.70 -19.11
C ALA A 139 -3.84 -9.20 -18.67
N LYS A 140 -4.43 -8.26 -19.43
CA LYS A 140 -5.84 -7.85 -19.26
C LYS A 140 -6.78 -9.01 -19.60
N ASP A 141 -6.51 -9.74 -20.70
CA ASP A 141 -7.37 -10.82 -21.19
C ASP A 141 -7.15 -12.17 -20.48
N CYS A 142 -5.91 -12.48 -20.04
CA CYS A 142 -5.56 -13.71 -19.31
C CYS A 142 -5.60 -13.57 -17.78
N GLY A 143 -5.96 -12.39 -17.26
CA GLY A 143 -6.14 -12.18 -15.82
C GLY A 143 -4.86 -12.30 -15.00
N ILE A 144 -3.70 -11.91 -15.54
CA ILE A 144 -2.45 -11.85 -14.74
C ILE A 144 -2.62 -10.73 -13.71
N PRO A 145 -2.68 -11.04 -12.39
CA PRO A 145 -3.10 -10.06 -11.39
C PRO A 145 -1.97 -9.08 -11.07
N ALA A 146 -2.19 -7.79 -11.36
CA ALA A 146 -1.38 -6.70 -10.83
C ALA A 146 -2.04 -6.17 -9.55
N ILE A 147 -1.52 -6.56 -8.39
CA ILE A 147 -2.01 -6.05 -7.11
C ILE A 147 -1.24 -4.77 -6.76
N THR A 148 -1.96 -3.65 -6.81
CA THR A 148 -1.41 -2.36 -6.33
C THR A 148 -1.72 -2.15 -4.86
N THR A 149 -0.97 -1.25 -4.22
CA THR A 149 -1.28 -0.78 -2.85
C THR A 149 -1.36 -1.90 -1.80
N ALA A 150 -0.51 -2.94 -1.88
CA ALA A 150 -0.48 -4.05 -0.92
C ALA A 150 0.31 -3.73 0.37
N GLY A 151 0.15 -2.52 0.90
CA GLY A 151 0.80 -2.06 2.13
C GLY A 151 -0.14 -2.08 3.34
N ILE A 152 0.18 -1.29 4.35
CA ILE A 152 -0.71 -1.09 5.51
C ILE A 152 -1.75 -0.03 5.17
N TYR A 153 -1.30 1.16 4.74
CA TYR A 153 -2.11 2.28 4.30
C TYR A 153 -1.38 2.98 3.13
N PRO A 154 -1.81 2.78 1.88
CA PRO A 154 -2.95 1.96 1.44
C PRO A 154 -2.68 0.44 1.49
N GLY A 155 -3.74 -0.37 1.56
CA GLY A 155 -3.71 -1.84 1.53
C GLY A 155 -4.59 -2.50 2.58
N VAL A 156 -4.05 -2.75 3.78
CA VAL A 156 -4.86 -3.21 4.92
C VAL A 156 -6.01 -2.22 5.20
N SER A 157 -5.76 -0.91 5.08
CA SER A 157 -6.81 0.13 5.17
C SER A 157 -7.96 -0.09 4.18
N ASN A 158 -7.64 -0.50 2.95
CA ASN A 158 -8.62 -0.79 1.91
C ASN A 158 -9.41 -2.06 2.22
N VAL A 159 -8.76 -3.11 2.71
CA VAL A 159 -9.42 -4.36 3.11
C VAL A 159 -10.37 -4.11 4.29
N MET A 160 -9.92 -3.36 5.31
CA MET A 160 -10.77 -2.96 6.43
C MET A 160 -11.96 -2.10 5.98
N ALA A 161 -11.76 -1.20 5.03
CA ALA A 161 -12.84 -0.40 4.47
C ALA A 161 -13.85 -1.26 3.71
N ALA A 162 -13.38 -2.23 2.92
CA ALA A 162 -14.25 -3.18 2.22
C ALA A 162 -15.06 -4.02 3.21
N GLU A 163 -14.43 -4.55 4.27
CA GLU A 163 -15.14 -5.30 5.29
C GLU A 163 -16.10 -4.43 6.11
N LEU A 164 -15.76 -3.17 6.40
CA LEU A 164 -16.69 -2.25 7.04
C LEU A 164 -17.94 -2.00 6.17
N VAL A 165 -17.76 -1.84 4.87
CA VAL A 165 -18.86 -1.65 3.92
C VAL A 165 -19.72 -2.91 3.82
N HIS A 166 -19.10 -4.10 3.81
CA HIS A 166 -19.83 -5.37 3.76
C HIS A 166 -20.54 -5.72 5.08
N ALA A 167 -19.89 -5.50 6.23
CA ALA A 167 -20.34 -5.95 7.54
C ALA A 167 -21.06 -4.87 8.37
N ALA A 168 -21.05 -3.60 7.94
CA ALA A 168 -21.54 -2.44 8.69
C ALA A 168 -20.92 -2.30 10.10
N ARG A 169 -19.63 -2.65 10.26
CA ARG A 169 -18.91 -2.64 11.55
C ARG A 169 -17.65 -1.79 11.47
N SER A 170 -17.30 -1.10 12.56
CA SER A 170 -16.03 -0.38 12.66
C SER A 170 -14.88 -1.33 13.00
N GLU A 171 -13.78 -1.23 12.26
CA GLU A 171 -12.59 -2.04 12.48
C GLU A 171 -11.37 -1.19 12.82
N ASN A 172 -10.50 -1.74 13.68
CA ASN A 172 -9.20 -1.19 14.01
C ASN A 172 -8.13 -2.23 13.69
N ALA A 173 -7.08 -1.85 12.98
CA ALA A 173 -5.90 -2.69 12.77
C ALA A 173 -4.65 -1.85 13.03
N GLY A 174 -3.53 -2.48 13.35
CA GLY A 174 -2.28 -1.76 13.60
C GLY A 174 -1.06 -2.62 13.38
N THR A 175 -0.07 -2.06 12.68
CA THR A 175 1.31 -2.55 12.61
C THR A 175 2.27 -1.35 12.61
N GLY A 176 3.37 -1.40 13.38
CA GLY A 176 4.22 -0.25 13.74
C GLY A 176 5.54 -0.08 12.96
N GLY A 177 6.27 1.02 13.22
CA GLY A 177 7.65 1.24 12.76
C GLY A 177 7.84 2.22 11.58
N ALA A 178 7.17 3.37 11.62
CA ALA A 178 7.08 4.31 10.52
C ALA A 178 8.35 5.15 10.27
N GLY A 179 9.45 4.51 9.85
CA GLY A 179 10.72 5.23 9.68
C GLY A 179 10.86 6.12 8.43
N PRO A 180 12.08 6.44 7.92
CA PRO A 180 12.32 7.68 7.15
C PRO A 180 11.51 7.79 5.86
N THR A 181 11.12 6.65 5.27
CA THR A 181 10.24 6.57 4.10
C THR A 181 8.86 7.17 4.36
N ILE A 182 8.27 6.91 5.53
CA ILE A 182 6.96 7.45 5.90
C ILE A 182 7.10 8.94 6.18
N LEU A 183 8.17 9.38 6.86
CA LEU A 183 8.43 10.81 7.08
C LEU A 183 8.58 11.57 5.74
N THR A 184 9.35 11.00 4.80
CA THR A 184 9.51 11.54 3.44
C THR A 184 8.16 11.66 2.73
N THR A 185 7.36 10.59 2.77
CA THR A 185 6.03 10.56 2.16
C THR A 185 5.13 11.63 2.78
N SER A 186 5.09 11.73 4.11
CA SER A 186 4.28 12.70 4.83
C SER A 186 4.62 14.14 4.43
N PHE A 187 5.91 14.49 4.29
CA PHE A 187 6.31 15.81 3.82
C PHE A 187 5.94 16.06 2.35
N LEU A 188 6.08 15.06 1.47
CA LEU A 188 5.65 15.21 0.07
C LEU A 188 4.14 15.47 -0.01
N LEU A 189 3.33 14.78 0.79
CA LEU A 189 1.87 14.96 0.82
C LEU A 189 1.43 16.34 1.32
N LEU A 190 2.27 17.08 2.04
CA LEU A 190 1.96 18.46 2.43
C LEU A 190 1.93 19.44 1.25
N ALA A 191 2.47 19.05 0.09
CA ALA A 191 2.46 19.87 -1.13
C ALA A 191 1.25 19.62 -2.05
N GLU A 192 0.29 18.79 -1.62
CA GLU A 192 -0.87 18.36 -2.40
C GLU A 192 -2.16 18.80 -1.74
N ASP A 193 -3.14 19.19 -2.57
CA ASP A 193 -4.52 19.30 -2.10
C ASP A 193 -4.99 17.92 -1.63
N VAL A 194 -5.68 17.89 -0.49
CA VAL A 194 -6.36 16.69 -0.02
C VAL A 194 -7.59 16.50 -0.86
N ILE A 195 -7.64 15.39 -1.59
CA ILE A 195 -8.84 14.96 -2.29
C ILE A 195 -9.71 14.17 -1.32
N ALA A 196 -10.96 14.59 -1.18
CA ALA A 196 -11.98 13.88 -0.43
C ALA A 196 -13.31 13.88 -1.18
N TYR A 197 -14.25 13.06 -0.76
CA TYR A 197 -15.59 13.01 -1.34
C TYR A 197 -16.63 13.34 -0.28
N ASN A 198 -17.60 14.17 -0.64
CA ASN A 198 -18.73 14.54 0.20
C ASN A 198 -20.02 14.39 -0.59
N LYS A 199 -20.92 13.48 -0.18
CA LYS A 199 -22.20 13.23 -0.85
C LYS A 199 -22.06 12.98 -2.37
N GLY A 200 -21.00 12.28 -2.77
CA GLY A 200 -20.69 11.96 -4.16
C GLY A 200 -19.89 13.01 -4.92
N GLU A 201 -19.62 14.17 -4.32
CA GLU A 201 -18.85 15.24 -4.96
C GLU A 201 -17.40 15.23 -4.49
N GLU A 202 -16.47 15.36 -5.44
CA GLU A 202 -15.04 15.53 -5.15
C GLU A 202 -14.79 16.94 -4.61
N ILE A 203 -14.13 17.03 -3.46
CA ILE A 203 -13.73 18.30 -2.83
C ILE A 203 -12.22 18.33 -2.61
N LYS A 204 -11.65 19.53 -2.69
CA LYS A 204 -10.25 19.80 -2.43
C LYS A 204 -10.09 20.56 -1.12
N LEU A 205 -9.23 20.06 -0.25
CA LEU A 205 -9.02 20.61 1.08
C LEU A 205 -7.54 20.84 1.33
N LYS A 206 -7.23 21.70 2.30
CA LYS A 206 -5.86 22.01 2.68
C LYS A 206 -5.21 20.81 3.40
N PRO A 207 -3.98 20.42 3.05
CA PRO A 207 -3.26 19.37 3.78
C PRO A 207 -3.01 19.80 5.23
N TYR A 208 -3.02 18.82 6.11
CA TYR A 208 -2.78 18.97 7.53
C TYR A 208 -3.73 19.96 8.24
N SER A 209 -4.97 20.03 7.76
CA SER A 209 -6.08 20.81 8.34
C SER A 209 -7.20 19.90 8.88
N GLY A 210 -8.34 20.46 9.31
CA GLY A 210 -9.53 19.68 9.69
C GLY A 210 -9.27 18.70 10.84
N ALA A 211 -8.64 19.18 11.91
CA ALA A 211 -8.19 18.36 13.03
C ALA A 211 -9.35 17.68 13.74
N LEU A 212 -9.26 16.37 13.94
CA LEU A 212 -10.21 15.59 14.74
C LEU A 212 -9.50 14.87 15.88
N SER A 213 -10.14 14.79 17.04
CA SER A 213 -9.65 13.98 18.16
C SER A 213 -10.31 12.60 18.12
N ILE A 214 -9.53 11.58 17.78
CA ILE A 214 -10.01 10.20 17.60
C ILE A 214 -9.41 9.31 18.68
N ASP A 215 -10.26 8.51 19.34
CA ASP A 215 -9.81 7.46 20.25
C ASP A 215 -9.44 6.19 19.47
N PHE A 216 -8.17 5.80 19.56
CA PHE A 216 -7.63 4.57 18.95
C PHE A 216 -7.67 3.36 19.91
N GLY A 217 -8.34 3.51 21.05
CA GLY A 217 -8.52 2.43 22.03
C GLY A 217 -7.32 2.25 22.97
N LYS A 218 -7.29 1.11 23.66
CA LYS A 218 -6.26 0.79 24.66
C LYS A 218 -4.88 0.75 23.98
N GLY A 219 -3.90 1.42 24.59
CA GLY A 219 -2.51 1.44 24.12
C GLY A 219 -2.11 2.72 23.38
N VAL A 220 -2.94 3.21 22.45
CA VAL A 220 -2.68 4.47 21.72
C VAL A 220 -3.49 5.65 22.26
N ARG A 221 -4.72 5.40 22.74
CA ARG A 221 -5.63 6.41 23.30
C ARG A 221 -6.02 7.48 22.27
N LYS A 222 -6.59 8.59 22.75
CA LYS A 222 -6.97 9.73 21.93
C LYS A 222 -5.76 10.39 21.28
N LYS A 223 -5.86 10.66 19.97
CA LYS A 223 -4.89 11.40 19.18
C LYS A 223 -5.59 12.38 18.25
N ASN A 224 -4.90 13.49 17.98
CA ASN A 224 -5.34 14.43 16.97
C ASN A 224 -4.86 13.94 15.59
N VAL A 225 -5.78 13.91 14.64
CA VAL A 225 -5.53 13.50 13.25
C VAL A 225 -5.98 14.61 12.31
N TYR A 226 -5.26 14.75 11.20
CA TYR A 226 -5.39 15.86 10.25
C TYR A 226 -5.53 15.31 8.83
N LEU A 227 -6.22 16.06 7.97
CA LEU A 227 -6.44 15.68 6.57
C LEU A 227 -5.12 15.48 5.82
N LEU A 228 -4.98 14.36 5.09
CA LEU A 228 -3.88 14.10 4.17
C LEU A 228 -4.40 13.40 2.91
N ASN A 229 -3.74 13.67 1.78
CA ASN A 229 -4.10 13.11 0.49
C ASN A 229 -3.67 11.64 0.40
N LEU A 230 -4.53 10.70 0.82
CA LEU A 230 -4.24 9.27 0.80
C LEU A 230 -5.00 8.55 -0.33
N PRO A 231 -4.34 7.64 -1.08
CA PRO A 231 -4.92 7.01 -2.28
C PRO A 231 -6.12 6.10 -1.99
N GLU A 232 -6.25 5.61 -0.74
CA GLU A 232 -7.38 4.81 -0.29
C GLU A 232 -8.73 5.54 -0.35
N VAL A 233 -8.73 6.88 -0.28
CA VAL A 233 -9.95 7.69 -0.40
C VAL A 233 -10.61 7.50 -1.77
N LYS A 234 -9.80 7.52 -2.83
CA LYS A 234 -10.29 7.37 -4.21
C LYS A 234 -10.80 5.96 -4.50
N SER A 235 -10.15 4.94 -3.95
CA SER A 235 -10.60 3.55 -4.12
C SER A 235 -11.85 3.25 -3.31
N ALA A 236 -11.97 3.74 -2.08
CA ALA A 236 -13.20 3.65 -1.30
C ALA A 236 -14.40 4.31 -2.00
N TYR A 237 -14.19 5.47 -2.63
CA TYR A 237 -15.24 6.11 -3.44
C TYR A 237 -15.57 5.31 -4.70
N LYS A 238 -14.58 5.06 -5.57
CA LYS A 238 -14.82 4.51 -6.92
C LYS A 238 -15.15 3.02 -6.94
N VAL A 239 -14.59 2.24 -6.01
CA VAL A 239 -14.71 0.78 -5.99
C VAL A 239 -15.77 0.33 -4.98
N LEU A 240 -15.78 0.91 -3.78
CA LEU A 240 -16.74 0.54 -2.73
C LEU A 240 -18.03 1.38 -2.76
N GLY A 241 -18.09 2.42 -3.59
CA GLY A 241 -19.28 3.27 -3.75
C GLY A 241 -19.60 4.15 -2.54
N VAL A 242 -18.62 4.41 -1.66
CA VAL A 242 -18.84 5.19 -0.43
C VAL A 242 -18.95 6.68 -0.77
N PRO A 243 -20.12 7.34 -0.63
CA PRO A 243 -20.34 8.68 -1.16
C PRO A 243 -19.63 9.80 -0.38
N THR A 244 -19.29 9.53 0.89
CA THR A 244 -18.56 10.47 1.74
C THR A 244 -17.35 9.78 2.34
N VAL A 245 -16.15 10.17 1.93
CA VAL A 245 -14.90 9.53 2.40
C VAL A 245 -13.77 10.54 2.49
N SER A 246 -12.98 10.42 3.54
CA SER A 246 -11.79 11.22 3.80
C SER A 246 -10.79 10.40 4.60
N ALA A 247 -9.51 10.73 4.49
CA ALA A 247 -8.47 10.09 5.28
C ALA A 247 -7.70 11.13 6.10
N ARG A 248 -7.27 10.71 7.29
CA ARG A 248 -6.57 11.58 8.24
C ARG A 248 -5.39 10.84 8.85
N PHE A 249 -4.36 11.60 9.17
CA PHE A 249 -3.12 11.12 9.77
C PHE A 249 -2.73 11.99 10.96
N GLY A 250 -2.15 11.38 11.99
CA GLY A 250 -1.64 12.08 13.15
C GLY A 250 -0.41 11.38 13.69
N THR A 251 0.44 12.14 14.38
CA THR A 251 1.66 11.62 15.00
C THR A 251 1.69 11.94 16.50
N ALA A 252 2.48 11.17 17.24
CA ALA A 252 2.75 11.35 18.65
C ALA A 252 4.28 11.38 18.88
N PRO A 253 4.79 12.17 19.84
CA PRO A 253 4.04 13.09 20.71
C PRO A 253 3.37 14.25 19.95
N PHE A 254 2.37 14.87 20.59
CA PHE A 254 1.44 15.78 19.90
C PHE A 254 2.11 16.99 19.23
N PHE A 255 3.27 17.43 19.74
CA PHE A 255 4.01 18.58 19.20
C PHE A 255 4.56 18.34 17.80
N TRP A 256 4.78 17.09 17.37
CA TRP A 256 5.19 16.81 15.98
C TRP A 256 4.12 17.29 14.99
N ASN A 257 2.85 17.26 15.40
CA ASN A 257 1.78 17.77 14.56
C ASN A 257 1.86 19.30 14.37
N TRP A 258 2.38 20.04 15.35
CA TRP A 258 2.61 21.48 15.17
C TRP A 258 3.70 21.76 14.15
N GLY A 259 4.77 20.96 14.14
CA GLY A 259 5.81 21.03 13.10
C GLY A 259 5.24 20.76 11.71
N MET A 260 4.41 19.72 11.57
CA MET A 260 3.73 19.39 10.32
C MET A 260 2.78 20.52 9.86
N GLN A 261 2.02 21.11 10.78
CA GLN A 261 1.19 22.30 10.49
C GLN A 261 2.06 23.46 10.03
N ALA A 262 3.17 23.74 10.71
CA ALA A 262 4.08 24.81 10.31
C ALA A 262 4.62 24.58 8.90
N PHE A 263 5.04 23.36 8.58
CA PHE A 263 5.49 22.99 7.24
C PHE A 263 4.38 23.16 6.20
N ALA A 264 3.16 22.72 6.48
CA ALA A 264 2.02 22.88 5.57
C ALA A 264 1.60 24.34 5.33
N ASN A 265 1.91 25.25 6.26
CA ASN A 265 1.49 26.65 6.18
C ASN A 265 2.60 27.60 5.70
N PHE A 266 3.87 27.30 6.00
CA PHE A 266 4.96 28.25 5.85
C PHE A 266 6.08 27.77 4.90
N LEU A 267 6.19 26.48 4.61
CA LEU A 267 7.15 26.04 3.59
C LEU A 267 6.58 26.26 2.19
N PRO A 268 7.37 26.79 1.24
CA PRO A 268 6.95 26.91 -0.15
C PRO A 268 6.54 25.55 -0.72
N VAL A 269 5.45 25.51 -1.47
CA VAL A 269 4.94 24.28 -2.09
C VAL A 269 5.99 23.68 -3.03
N GLU A 270 6.77 24.52 -3.73
CA GLU A 270 7.87 24.12 -4.60
C GLU A 270 8.99 23.41 -3.83
N PHE A 271 9.22 23.80 -2.58
CA PHE A 271 10.19 23.12 -1.71
C PHE A 271 9.69 21.71 -1.37
N LEU A 272 8.44 21.60 -0.93
CA LEU A 272 7.79 20.32 -0.61
C LEU A 272 7.56 19.45 -1.86
N ARG A 273 7.62 20.05 -3.06
CA ARG A 273 7.54 19.34 -4.34
C ARG A 273 8.83 18.65 -4.75
N ASP A 274 9.97 19.19 -4.33
CA ASP A 274 11.30 18.72 -4.68
C ASP A 274 11.74 17.54 -3.81
N LYS A 275 11.79 16.34 -4.42
CA LYS A 275 12.20 15.10 -3.73
C LYS A 275 13.57 15.22 -3.06
N ASN A 276 14.54 15.90 -3.68
CA ASN A 276 15.89 16.02 -3.14
C ASN A 276 15.93 16.95 -1.92
N LYS A 277 15.20 18.06 -1.96
CA LYS A 277 15.06 18.96 -0.80
C LYS A 277 14.36 18.28 0.37
N VAL A 278 13.28 17.53 0.09
CA VAL A 278 12.57 16.77 1.12
C VAL A 278 13.46 15.69 1.74
N ILE A 279 14.23 14.94 0.94
CA ILE A 279 15.17 13.94 1.47
C ILE A 279 16.21 14.58 2.39
N LYS A 280 16.75 15.76 2.02
CA LYS A 280 17.67 16.51 2.88
C LYS A 280 16.99 16.96 4.19
N LEU A 281 15.77 17.46 4.12
CA LEU A 281 14.98 17.82 5.30
C LEU A 281 14.75 16.61 6.21
N VAL A 282 14.40 15.45 5.65
CA VAL A 282 14.25 14.19 6.40
C VAL A 282 15.56 13.78 7.05
N GLY A 283 16.70 13.89 6.36
CA GLY A 283 18.01 13.59 6.94
C GLY A 283 18.34 14.47 8.14
N PHE A 284 17.85 15.71 8.17
CA PHE A 284 17.98 16.60 9.31
C PHE A 284 16.99 16.28 10.44
N VAL A 285 15.73 15.95 10.12
CA VAL A 285 14.66 15.76 11.10
C VAL A 285 14.64 14.36 11.72
N ASP A 286 14.93 13.30 10.95
CA ASP A 286 14.83 11.90 11.40
C ASP A 286 15.65 11.60 12.67
N PRO A 287 16.89 12.09 12.86
CA PRO A 287 17.64 11.86 14.11
C PRO A 287 16.91 12.36 15.37
N PHE A 288 16.27 13.53 15.29
CA PHE A 288 15.48 14.06 16.40
C PHE A 288 14.22 13.25 16.65
N VAL A 289 13.55 12.82 15.58
CA VAL A 289 12.39 11.92 15.67
C VAL A 289 12.80 10.62 16.37
N ARG A 290 13.93 10.00 15.98
CA ARG A 290 14.44 8.77 16.63
C ARG A 290 14.79 8.93 18.09
N ALA A 291 15.41 10.05 18.44
CA ALA A 291 15.75 10.32 19.84
C ALA A 291 14.48 10.37 20.70
N ILE A 292 13.42 11.01 20.21
CA ILE A 292 12.13 11.08 20.90
C ILE A 292 11.40 9.73 20.87
N ASP A 293 11.41 9.02 19.74
CA ASP A 293 10.79 7.70 19.61
C ASP A 293 11.43 6.67 20.57
N GLY A 294 12.74 6.77 20.81
CA GLY A 294 13.43 5.95 21.82
C GLY A 294 12.92 6.15 23.25
N ILE A 295 12.31 7.30 23.54
CA ILE A 295 11.73 7.62 24.85
C ILE A 295 10.22 7.33 24.85
N ALA A 296 9.51 7.76 23.81
CA ALA A 296 8.06 7.69 23.71
C ALA A 296 7.55 6.30 23.27
N GLY A 297 8.41 5.49 22.65
CA GLY A 297 8.09 4.22 22.02
C GLY A 297 7.49 4.38 20.62
N GLU A 298 7.70 3.37 19.78
CA GLU A 298 7.14 3.33 18.42
C GLU A 298 5.83 2.51 18.42
N ARG A 299 4.69 3.17 18.15
CA ARG A 299 3.39 2.51 17.92
C ARG A 299 2.65 3.17 16.78
N VAL A 300 1.88 2.37 16.04
CA VAL A 300 0.96 2.83 15.00
C VAL A 300 -0.38 2.18 15.25
N SER A 301 -1.45 2.93 15.04
CA SER A 301 -2.82 2.42 15.07
C SER A 301 -3.59 3.04 13.91
N MET A 302 -4.45 2.23 13.31
CA MET A 302 -5.31 2.60 12.20
C MET A 302 -6.75 2.27 12.58
N ARG A 303 -7.66 3.17 12.23
CA ARG A 303 -9.08 3.06 12.51
C ARG A 303 -9.86 3.39 11.25
N VAL A 304 -10.74 2.47 10.86
CA VAL A 304 -11.72 2.69 9.79
C VAL A 304 -13.10 2.66 10.42
N SER A 305 -13.88 3.72 10.23
CA SER A 305 -15.18 3.89 10.87
C SER A 305 -16.16 4.59 9.94
N SER A 306 -17.38 4.09 9.88
CA SER A 306 -18.54 4.87 9.43
C SER A 306 -18.85 5.91 10.51
N LEU A 307 -18.78 7.19 10.16
CA LEU A 307 -19.20 8.25 11.04
C LEU A 307 -20.35 8.99 10.35
N GLU A 308 -21.53 8.98 10.97
CA GLU A 308 -22.71 9.64 10.40
C GLU A 308 -22.61 11.17 10.38
N ALA A 309 -21.61 11.79 11.03
CA ALA A 309 -21.65 13.24 11.27
C ALA A 309 -20.30 13.93 11.51
N TYR A 310 -19.26 13.67 10.72
CA TYR A 310 -18.13 14.60 10.64
C TYR A 310 -18.13 15.29 9.28
N TYR A 311 -18.64 16.52 9.28
CA TYR A 311 -18.47 17.45 8.17
C TYR A 311 -16.99 17.83 8.03
N PHE A 312 -16.59 18.05 6.79
CA PHE A 312 -15.27 18.50 6.38
C PHE A 312 -14.88 19.85 6.98
#